data_AF-A0A5C8FPC9-F1
#
_entry.id   AF-A0A5C8FPC9-F1
#
_cell.length_a   1.000
_cell.length_b   1.000
_cell.length_c   1.000
_cell.angle_alpha   90.00
_cell.angle_beta   90.00
_cell.angle_gamma   90.00
#
_symmetry.space_group_name_H-M   'P 1'
#
loop_
_entity.id
_entity.type
_entity.pdbx_description
1 polymer ?
#
loop_
_entity_poly.entity_id
_entity_poly.type
_entity_poly.pdbx_seq_one_letter_code
_entity_poly.pdbx_strand_id
1 'polypeptide(L)' 'PSLGLKITGSASKNVKEAYDLGYGVYGEIYITPVKNVEWYFEASIDNLDANTKGLSFAGSTGITWYLPAL' A
#
# COMPACT_ATOMS: atom_id res chain seq x y z
N PRO A 1 1.46 -1.63 -11.53
CA PRO A 1 0.80 -2.72 -10.77
C PRO A 1 0.96 -4.04 -11.54
N SER A 2 1.26 -5.14 -10.86
CA SER A 2 1.37 -6.47 -11.47
C SER A 2 0.45 -7.46 -10.77
N LEU A 3 -0.13 -8.36 -11.56
CA LEU A 3 -0.96 -9.46 -11.10
C LEU A 3 -0.41 -10.75 -11.69
N GLY A 4 -0.15 -11.73 -10.84
CA GLY A 4 0.41 -13.01 -11.25
C GLY A 4 -0.35 -14.17 -10.63
N LEU A 5 -0.74 -15.13 -11.46
CA LEU A 5 -1.23 -16.44 -11.03
C LEU A 5 -0.12 -17.46 -11.27
N LYS A 6 0.26 -18.18 -10.23
CA LYS A 6 1.13 -19.34 -10.34
C LYS A 6 0.33 -20.59 -10.07
N ILE A 7 0.34 -21.50 -11.04
CA ILE A 7 -0.24 -22.83 -10.90
C ILE A 7 0.94 -23.79 -10.74
N THR A 8 1.05 -24.42 -9.58
CA THR A 8 2.05 -25.47 -9.37
C THR A 8 1.36 -26.81 -9.56
N GLY A 9 1.60 -27.45 -10.70
CA GLY A 9 1.15 -28.82 -10.95
C GLY A 9 1.93 -29.80 -10.07
N SER A 10 1.23 -30.70 -9.38
CA SER A 10 1.87 -31.74 -8.59
C SER A 10 2.44 -32.83 -9.51
N ALA A 11 3.68 -33.27 -9.26
CA ALA A 11 4.30 -34.40 -9.97
C ALA A 11 3.60 -35.76 -9.68
N SER A 12 2.67 -35.80 -8.73
CA SER A 12 1.93 -37.00 -8.32
C SER A 12 0.47 -36.92 -8.76
N LYS A 13 -0.02 -37.96 -9.45
CA LYS A 13 -1.34 -38.03 -10.11
C LYS A 13 -2.59 -37.87 -9.21
N ASN A 14 -2.42 -37.68 -7.90
CA ASN A 14 -3.51 -37.69 -6.91
C ASN A 14 -3.62 -36.41 -6.06
N VAL A 15 -2.98 -35.30 -6.45
CA VAL A 15 -3.05 -34.04 -5.72
C VAL A 15 -3.70 -32.97 -6.59
N LYS A 16 -4.76 -32.31 -6.08
CA LYS A 16 -5.39 -31.14 -6.72
C LYS A 16 -4.34 -30.06 -6.96
N GLU A 17 -4.40 -29.41 -8.11
CA GLU A 17 -3.53 -28.29 -8.48
C GLU A 17 -3.50 -27.23 -7.37
N ALA A 18 -2.30 -26.75 -7.03
CA ALA A 18 -2.13 -25.65 -6.08
C ALA A 18 -2.06 -24.32 -6.85
N TYR A 19 -2.83 -23.34 -6.39
CA TYR A 19 -2.94 -22.02 -7.00
C TYR A 19 -2.44 -20.95 -6.03
N ASP A 20 -1.44 -20.18 -6.45
CA ASP A 20 -0.92 -19.02 -5.71
C ASP A 20 -1.26 -17.74 -6.48
N LEU A 21 -1.84 -16.76 -5.80
CA LEU A 21 -2.14 -15.43 -6.35
C LEU A 21 -1.21 -14.40 -5.71
N GLY A 22 -0.40 -13.74 -6.54
CA GLY A 22 0.48 -12.65 -6.12
C GLY A 22 0.05 -11.32 -6.74
N TYR A 23 0.07 -10.24 -5.96
CA TYR A 23 -0.12 -8.88 -6.44
C TYR A 23 1.08 -8.01 -6.05
N GLY A 24 1.53 -7.16 -6.97
CA GLY A 24 2.64 -6.23 -6.78
C GLY A 24 2.18 -4.79 -7.01
N VAL A 25 2.43 -3.93 -6.03
CA VAL A 25 2.18 -2.48 -6.12
C VAL A 25 3.49 -1.74 -5.97
N TYR A 26 3.72 -0.74 -6.83
CA TYR A 26 4.90 0.13 -6.81
C TYR A 26 4.44 1.57 -6.87
N GLY A 27 4.97 2.40 -5.98
CA GLY A 27 4.76 3.85 -5.95
C GLY A 27 5.98 4.53 -5.37
N GLU A 28 6.34 5.68 -5.94
CA GLU A 28 7.43 6.53 -5.48
C GLU A 28 6.84 7.85 -4.95
N ILE A 29 7.40 8.37 -3.87
CA ILE A 29 7.02 9.68 -3.33
C ILE A 29 8.28 10.54 -3.16
N TYR A 30 8.21 11.77 -3.67
CA TYR A 30 9.24 12.78 -3.48
C TYR A 30 8.69 13.88 -2.58
N ILE A 31 9.33 14.09 -1.42
CA ILE A 31 8.92 15.09 -0.44
C ILE A 31 10.09 16.03 -0.21
N THR A 32 9.83 17.34 -0.28
CA THR A 32 10.79 18.38 0.11
C THR A 32 10.36 18.96 1.47
N PRO A 33 11.01 18.59 2.58
CA PRO A 33 10.58 19.01 3.91
C PRO A 33 10.66 20.53 4.09
N VAL A 34 9.63 21.11 4.71
CA VAL A 34 9.61 22.51 5.17
C VAL A 34 9.72 22.53 6.68
N LYS A 35 10.43 23.51 7.24
CA LYS A 35 10.61 23.65 8.70
C LYS A 35 9.24 23.76 9.40
N ASN A 36 9.06 23.03 10.50
CA ASN A 36 7.86 23.02 11.36
C ASN A 36 6.56 22.50 10.69
N VAL A 37 6.68 21.77 9.58
CA VAL A 37 5.55 21.07 8.96
C VAL A 37 5.69 19.58 9.20
N GLU A 38 4.68 18.98 9.81
CA GLU A 38 4.57 17.53 9.95
C GLU A 38 3.78 16.98 8.78
N TRP A 39 4.32 15.90 8.19
CA TRP A 39 3.72 15.21 7.07
C TRP A 39 3.41 13.78 7.49
N TYR A 40 2.17 13.35 7.30
CA TYR A 40 1.74 11.99 7.56
C TYR A 40 1.17 11.39 6.27
N PHE A 41 1.62 10.18 5.95
CA PHE A 41 1.18 9.42 4.79
C PHE A 41 0.90 7.99 5.20
N GLU A 42 -0.20 7.45 4.69
CA GLU A 42 -0.58 6.05 4.81
C GLU A 42 -0.90 5.49 3.42
N ALA A 43 -0.34 4.31 3.13
CA ALA A 43 -0.67 3.53 1.96
C ALA A 43 -1.21 2.17 2.41
N SER A 44 -2.39 1.80 1.92
CA SER A 44 -3.01 0.53 2.27
C SER A 44 -3.48 -0.19 1.01
N ILE A 45 -3.40 -1.53 1.07
CA ILE A 45 -3.96 -2.41 0.05
C ILE A 45 -5.09 -3.17 0.73
N ASP A 46 -6.31 -2.72 0.47
CA ASP A 46 -7.51 -3.28 1.11
C ASP A 46 -8.77 -3.03 0.24
N ASN A 47 -9.95 -3.34 0.79
CA ASN A 47 -11.23 -2.87 0.27
C ASN A 47 -11.28 -1.34 0.29
N LEU A 48 -11.14 -0.70 -0.87
CA LEU A 48 -11.38 0.73 -1.05
C LEU A 48 -12.85 1.07 -0.73
N ASP A 49 -13.75 0.13 -1.00
CA ASP A 49 -15.15 0.13 -0.56
C ASP A 49 -15.70 -1.31 -0.46
N ALA A 50 -17.01 -1.48 -0.20
CA ALA A 50 -17.66 -2.78 -0.04
C ALA A 50 -17.45 -3.73 -1.23
N ASN A 51 -17.21 -3.21 -2.44
CA ASN A 51 -17.12 -3.97 -3.69
C ASN A 51 -15.78 -3.78 -4.44
N THR A 52 -14.98 -2.79 -4.09
CA THR A 52 -13.75 -2.43 -4.79
C THR A 52 -12.52 -2.80 -3.96
N LYS A 53 -11.72 -3.77 -4.44
CA LYS A 53 -10.35 -4.00 -3.94
C LYS A 53 -9.42 -3.02 -4.63
N GLY A 54 -8.62 -2.27 -3.88
CA GLY A 54 -7.77 -1.22 -4.47
C GLY A 54 -6.59 -0.82 -3.60
N LEU A 55 -5.69 -0.07 -4.21
CA LEU A 55 -4.63 0.66 -3.51
C LEU A 55 -5.21 2.00 -3.08
N SER A 56 -5.19 2.27 -1.78
CA SER A 56 -5.60 3.56 -1.22
C SER A 56 -4.37 4.33 -0.75
N PHE A 57 -4.37 5.64 -1.02
CA PHE A 57 -3.40 6.58 -0.48
C PHE A 57 -4.15 7.63 0.33
N ALA A 58 -3.84 7.72 1.62
CA ALA A 58 -4.31 8.77 2.50
C ALA A 58 -3.12 9.61 2.98
N GLY A 59 -3.31 10.92 3.04
CA GLY A 59 -2.28 11.84 3.50
C GLY A 59 -2.89 13.03 4.21
N SER A 60 -2.22 13.50 5.26
CA SER A 60 -2.57 14.72 5.97
C SER A 60 -1.31 15.52 6.28
N THR A 61 -1.42 16.84 6.22
CA THR A 61 -0.35 17.76 6.59
C THR A 61 -0.79 18.63 7.76
N GLY A 62 0.14 18.96 8.65
CA GLY A 62 -0.10 19.79 9.82
C GLY A 62 1.04 20.78 10.06
N ILE A 63 0.70 21.97 10.53
CA ILE A 63 1.68 22.98 10.95
C ILE A 63 1.58 23.11 12.47
N THR A 64 2.67 22.78 13.17
CA THR A 64 2.79 22.99 14.60
C THR A 64 3.53 24.31 14.83
N TRP A 65 2.81 25.35 15.25
CA TRP A 65 3.38 26.64 15.62
C TRP A 65 3.82 26.62 17.08
N TYR A 66 5.12 26.80 17.33
CA TYR A 66 5.63 27.07 18.68
C TYR A 66 5.57 28.58 18.92
N LEU A 67 4.72 29.02 19.84
CA LEU A 67 4.79 30.38 20.36
C LEU A 67 6.08 30.53 21.18
N PRO A 68 6.81 31.65 21.07
CA PRO A 68 7.96 31.91 21.92
C PRO A 68 7.54 31.83 23.40
N ALA A 69 8.33 31.15 24.21
CA ALA A 69 8.18 31.23 25.66
C ALA A 69 8.47 32.69 26.11
N LEU A 70 7.60 33.21 26.98
CA LEU A 70 7.70 34.53 27.61
C LEU A 70 8.92 34.62 28.54
#